data_AF-A0A9X9X995-F1
#
_entry.id   AF-A0A9X9X995-F1
#
_cell.length_a   1.000
_cell.length_b   1.000
_cell.length_c   1.000
_cell.angle_alpha   90.00
_cell.angle_beta   90.00
_cell.angle_gamma   90.00
#
_symmetry.space_group_name_H-M   'P 1'
#
loop_
_entity.id
_entity.type
_entity.pdbx_description
1 polymer ?
#
loop_
_entity_poly.entity_id
_entity_poly.type
_entity_poly.pdbx_seq_one_letter_code
_entity_poly.pdbx_strand_id
1 'polypeptide(L)'
;MSEEFEADIFPRGDYAVQIMDLSGASGSDPVETVTGFLSIEHANAFARRYVRDSVERCRAPGMDAKAVLDAWFAYGEDAEVLGAGDDAWVSRSELKDFADTPVRDAEDRNWRVLDPRRDEDEVEDEP
;
A
#
# COMPACT_ATOMS: atom_id res chain seq x y z
N MET A 1 6.71 -25.14 -1.35
CA MET A 1 6.53 -23.78 -1.89
C MET A 1 7.94 -23.35 -2.27
N SER A 2 8.20 -23.21 -3.56
CA SER A 2 9.56 -23.28 -4.13
C SER A 2 10.32 -21.96 -3.94
N GLU A 3 11.62 -22.04 -3.62
CA GLU A 3 12.54 -20.89 -3.51
C GLU A 3 12.53 -19.99 -4.76
N GLU A 4 12.20 -20.53 -5.93
CA GLU A 4 12.01 -19.76 -7.17
C GLU A 4 10.82 -18.77 -7.11
N PHE A 5 9.75 -19.08 -6.38
CA PHE A 5 8.59 -18.18 -6.23
C PHE A 5 8.90 -17.05 -5.25
N GLU A 6 9.68 -17.34 -4.21
CA GLU A 6 10.17 -16.31 -3.29
C GLU A 6 11.17 -15.38 -3.99
N ALA A 7 12.09 -15.89 -4.80
CA ALA A 7 13.04 -15.05 -5.54
C ALA A 7 12.37 -14.14 -6.60
N ASP A 8 11.25 -14.57 -7.19
CA ASP A 8 10.47 -13.77 -8.16
C ASP A 8 9.67 -12.66 -7.47
N ILE A 9 9.18 -12.90 -6.25
CA ILE A 9 8.40 -11.93 -5.45
C ILE A 9 9.32 -10.97 -4.67
N PHE A 10 10.50 -11.44 -4.27
CA PHE A 10 11.45 -10.73 -3.41
C PHE A 10 12.82 -10.51 -4.09
N PRO A 11 12.89 -9.93 -5.30
CA PRO A 11 14.15 -9.79 -6.03
C PRO A 11 15.15 -8.82 -5.36
N ARG A 12 14.70 -7.96 -4.43
CA ARG A 12 15.50 -6.85 -3.86
C ARG A 12 15.43 -6.70 -2.34
N GLY A 13 14.73 -7.58 -1.63
CA GLY A 13 14.60 -7.53 -0.17
C GLY A 13 13.61 -8.58 0.32
N ASP A 14 13.62 -8.90 1.62
CA ASP A 14 12.84 -10.01 2.19
C ASP A 14 11.32 -9.76 2.22
N TYR A 15 10.89 -8.53 1.90
CA TYR A 15 9.51 -8.11 1.94
C TYR A 15 9.10 -7.36 0.67
N ALA A 16 7.81 -7.46 0.36
CA ALA A 16 7.17 -6.86 -0.80
C ALA A 16 5.77 -6.38 -0.42
N VAL A 17 5.25 -5.41 -1.14
CA VAL A 17 3.87 -4.91 -0.97
C VAL A 17 3.16 -5.01 -2.31
N GLN A 18 2.06 -5.76 -2.33
CA GLN A 18 1.18 -5.89 -3.49
C GLN A 18 0.06 -4.86 -3.42
N ILE A 19 -0.10 -4.11 -4.51
CA ILE A 19 -1.19 -3.16 -4.67
C ILE A 19 -2.33 -3.84 -5.41
N MET A 20 -3.50 -3.90 -4.78
CA MET A 20 -4.68 -4.59 -5.28
C MET A 20 -5.74 -3.57 -5.71
N ASP A 21 -6.19 -3.64 -6.96
CA ASP A 21 -7.33 -2.83 -7.43
C ASP A 21 -8.64 -3.43 -6.90
N LEU A 22 -9.45 -2.60 -6.23
CA LEU A 22 -10.75 -3.01 -5.71
C LEU A 22 -11.88 -2.83 -6.74
N SER A 23 -11.66 -2.06 -7.81
CA SER A 23 -12.68 -1.80 -8.82
C SER A 23 -13.05 -3.03 -9.66
N GLY A 24 -12.27 -4.11 -9.54
CA GLY A 24 -12.47 -5.36 -10.24
C GLY A 24 -11.97 -5.34 -11.69
N ALA A 25 -11.28 -4.27 -12.11
CA ALA A 25 -10.68 -4.17 -13.43
C ALA A 25 -9.48 -5.11 -13.58
N SER A 26 -8.72 -5.30 -12.49
CA SER A 26 -7.55 -6.19 -12.46
C SER A 26 -7.86 -7.61 -11.97
N GLY A 27 -9.12 -7.92 -11.63
CA GLY A 27 -9.51 -9.24 -11.13
C GLY A 27 -8.85 -9.58 -9.80
N SER A 28 -8.13 -10.70 -9.73
CA SER A 28 -7.38 -11.15 -8.54
C SER A 28 -5.88 -10.92 -8.64
N ASP A 29 -5.42 -10.36 -9.75
CA ASP A 29 -4.00 -10.07 -9.96
C ASP A 29 -3.65 -8.70 -9.35
N PRO A 30 -2.49 -8.58 -8.68
CA PRO A 30 -2.01 -7.29 -8.20
C PRO A 30 -1.77 -6.35 -9.39
N VAL A 31 -2.13 -5.08 -9.23
CA VAL A 31 -1.81 -4.02 -10.20
C VAL A 31 -0.31 -3.79 -10.24
N GLU A 32 0.33 -3.88 -9.06
CA GLU A 32 1.74 -3.61 -8.87
C GLU A 32 2.28 -4.41 -7.69
N THR A 33 3.51 -4.90 -7.80
CA THR A 33 4.25 -5.47 -6.67
C THR A 33 5.48 -4.61 -6.42
N VAL A 34 5.50 -3.90 -5.29
CA VAL A 34 6.63 -3.09 -4.85
C VAL A 34 7.57 -3.97 -4.03
N THR A 35 8.84 -4.00 -4.39
CA THR A 35 9.86 -4.85 -3.75
C THR A 35 11.00 -3.97 -3.23
N GLY A 36 11.93 -4.53 -2.45
CA GLY A 36 13.07 -3.79 -1.91
C GLY A 36 12.90 -3.28 -0.48
N PHE A 37 11.87 -3.73 0.23
CA PHE A 37 11.70 -3.41 1.63
C PHE A 37 12.68 -4.22 2.50
N LEU A 38 13.44 -3.52 3.34
CA LEU A 38 14.48 -4.10 4.18
C LEU A 38 13.97 -4.60 5.54
N SER A 39 12.75 -4.24 5.93
CA SER A 39 12.15 -4.68 7.19
C SER A 39 10.62 -4.73 7.13
N ILE A 40 10.02 -5.50 8.05
CA ILE A 40 8.57 -5.60 8.23
C ILE A 40 7.98 -4.22 8.56
N GLU A 41 8.63 -3.45 9.45
CA GLU A 41 8.16 -2.13 9.85
C GLU A 41 8.10 -1.17 8.65
N HIS A 42 9.08 -1.25 7.76
CA HIS A 42 9.12 -0.44 6.54
C HIS A 42 7.99 -0.82 5.58
N ALA A 43 7.81 -2.11 5.29
CA ALA A 43 6.75 -2.60 4.42
C ALA A 43 5.34 -2.30 4.99
N ASN A 44 5.14 -2.54 6.29
CA ASN A 44 3.89 -2.23 6.99
C ASN A 44 3.59 -0.73 6.99
N ALA A 45 4.58 0.12 7.24
CA ALA A 45 4.40 1.56 7.23
C ALA A 45 4.07 2.08 5.81
N PHE A 46 4.70 1.52 4.78
CA PHE A 46 4.37 1.81 3.38
C PHE A 46 2.93 1.42 3.06
N ALA A 47 2.54 0.16 3.30
CA ALA A 47 1.20 -0.35 3.01
C ALA A 47 0.12 0.47 3.72
N ARG A 48 0.32 0.76 5.01
CA ARG A 48 -0.59 1.57 5.82
C ARG A 48 -0.78 2.97 5.24
N ARG A 49 0.30 3.68 4.89
CA ARG A 49 0.22 5.03 4.31
C ARG A 49 -0.34 5.02 2.90
N TYR A 50 -0.08 3.96 2.12
CA TYR A 50 -0.63 3.77 0.79
C TYR A 50 -2.15 3.67 0.83
N VAL A 51 -2.68 2.75 1.64
CA VAL A 51 -4.13 2.58 1.82
C VAL A 51 -4.75 3.86 2.38
N ARG A 52 -4.07 4.54 3.32
CA ARG A 52 -4.56 5.84 3.84
C ARG A 52 -4.71 6.89 2.73
N ASP A 53 -3.71 6.99 1.85
CA ASP A 53 -3.74 7.88 0.68
C ASP A 53 -4.86 7.51 -0.29
N SER A 54 -4.99 6.21 -0.58
CA SER A 54 -6.02 5.62 -1.43
C SER A 54 -7.44 5.94 -0.94
N VAL A 55 -7.74 5.68 0.35
CA VAL A 55 -9.03 6.03 0.98
C VAL A 55 -9.30 7.53 0.89
N GLU A 56 -8.30 8.37 1.16
CA GLU A 56 -8.48 9.82 1.14
C GLU A 56 -8.69 10.37 -0.27
N ARG A 57 -8.15 9.74 -1.33
CA ARG A 57 -8.48 10.09 -2.73
C ARG A 57 -9.94 9.81 -3.08
N CYS A 58 -10.55 8.82 -2.45
CA CYS A 58 -11.97 8.50 -2.62
C CYS A 58 -12.92 9.42 -1.82
N ARG A 59 -12.39 10.30 -0.97
CA ARG A 59 -13.20 11.19 -0.12
C ARG A 59 -13.57 12.47 -0.87
N ALA A 60 -14.86 12.65 -1.14
CA ALA A 60 -15.42 13.93 -1.59
C ALA A 60 -15.96 14.76 -0.40
N PRO A 61 -16.03 16.10 -0.53
CA PRO A 61 -16.59 16.95 0.51
C PRO A 61 -18.02 16.54 0.91
N GLY A 62 -18.25 16.39 2.21
CA GLY A 62 -19.57 16.06 2.77
C GLY A 62 -19.93 14.57 2.80
N MET A 63 -19.05 13.67 2.36
CA MET A 63 -19.25 12.22 2.52
C MET A 63 -19.10 11.78 3.98
N ASP A 64 -19.97 10.86 4.41
CA ASP A 64 -19.79 10.13 5.67
C ASP A 64 -18.84 8.93 5.49
N ALA A 65 -18.45 8.29 6.60
CA ALA A 65 -17.52 7.17 6.59
C ALA A 65 -18.00 6.00 5.70
N LYS A 66 -19.31 5.72 5.68
CA LYS A 66 -19.85 4.64 4.86
C LYS A 66 -19.70 4.97 3.38
N ALA A 67 -20.08 6.18 2.97
CA ALA A 67 -19.96 6.62 1.59
C ALA A 67 -18.49 6.59 1.13
N VAL A 68 -17.54 6.96 2.00
CA VAL A 68 -16.11 6.90 1.69
C VAL A 68 -15.65 5.46 1.46
N LEU A 69 -16.07 4.52 2.32
CA LEU A 69 -15.76 3.10 2.14
C LEU A 69 -16.40 2.55 0.87
N ASP A 70 -17.67 2.85 0.61
CA ASP A 70 -18.37 2.39 -0.60
C ASP A 70 -17.65 2.91 -1.86
N ALA A 71 -17.15 4.15 -1.85
CA ALA A 71 -16.35 4.72 -2.94
C ALA A 71 -14.96 4.07 -3.05
N TRP A 72 -14.30 3.80 -1.92
CA TRP A 72 -12.99 3.15 -1.90
C TRP A 72 -13.09 1.69 -2.39
N PHE A 73 -14.12 0.94 -2.02
CA PHE A 73 -14.35 -0.39 -2.59
C PHE A 73 -14.66 -0.37 -4.10
N ALA A 74 -15.16 0.75 -4.63
CA ALA A 74 -15.49 0.87 -6.05
C ALA A 74 -14.32 1.35 -6.92
N TYR A 75 -13.39 2.14 -6.36
CA TYR A 75 -12.36 2.85 -7.13
C TYR A 75 -10.99 2.90 -6.48
N GLY A 76 -10.89 2.42 -5.25
CA GLY A 76 -9.68 2.47 -4.46
C GLY A 76 -8.79 1.27 -4.70
N GLU A 77 -7.61 1.37 -4.10
CA GLU A 77 -6.58 0.35 -4.10
C GLU A 77 -6.27 -0.06 -2.66
N ASP A 78 -6.11 -1.36 -2.44
CA ASP A 78 -5.61 -1.94 -1.20
C ASP A 78 -4.12 -2.29 -1.31
N ALA A 79 -3.47 -2.52 -0.17
CA ALA A 79 -2.07 -2.94 -0.11
C ALA A 79 -1.89 -4.15 0.82
N GLU A 80 -1.27 -5.20 0.31
CA GLU A 80 -0.99 -6.44 1.05
C GLU A 80 0.52 -6.66 1.21
N VAL A 81 0.98 -6.90 2.44
CA VAL A 81 2.39 -7.13 2.74
C VAL A 81 2.73 -8.62 2.62
N LEU A 82 3.72 -8.94 1.81
CA LEU A 82 4.27 -10.28 1.63
C LEU A 82 5.57 -10.45 2.43
N GLY A 83 5.83 -11.69 2.87
CA GLY A 83 7.05 -12.06 3.62
C GLY A 83 6.93 -11.89 5.14
N ALA A 84 5.91 -11.17 5.63
CA ALA A 84 5.71 -10.88 7.05
C ALA A 84 4.76 -11.86 7.79
N GLY A 85 4.11 -12.79 7.09
CA GLY A 85 3.21 -13.77 7.71
C GLY A 85 2.10 -13.12 8.55
N ASP A 86 1.95 -13.54 9.81
CA ASP A 86 0.95 -12.99 10.74
C ASP A 86 1.29 -11.56 11.24
N ASP A 87 2.55 -11.12 11.08
CA ASP A 87 3.00 -9.77 11.44
C ASP A 87 2.74 -8.75 10.30
N ALA A 88 2.19 -9.20 9.18
CA ALA A 88 1.78 -8.36 8.07
C ALA A 88 0.63 -7.43 8.49
N TRP A 89 0.80 -6.13 8.23
CA TRP A 89 -0.31 -5.19 8.36
C TRP A 89 -1.37 -5.47 7.30
N VAL A 90 -2.64 -5.38 7.69
CA VAL A 90 -3.79 -5.55 6.80
C VAL A 90 -4.75 -4.37 6.94
N SER A 91 -5.26 -3.88 5.81
CA SER A 91 -6.13 -2.70 5.74
C SER A 91 -7.33 -2.75 6.65
N ARG A 92 -8.00 -3.91 6.73
CA ARG A 92 -9.17 -4.16 7.58
C ARG A 92 -8.99 -3.80 9.06
N SER A 93 -7.74 -3.71 9.55
CA SER A 93 -7.44 -3.34 10.94
C SER A 93 -7.73 -1.87 11.24
N GLU A 94 -7.57 -0.97 10.27
CA GLU A 94 -7.68 0.49 10.44
C GLU A 94 -8.64 1.16 9.47
N LEU A 95 -9.15 0.42 8.48
CA LEU A 95 -9.96 0.94 7.39
C LEU A 95 -11.15 1.79 7.86
N LYS A 96 -11.82 1.37 8.93
CA LYS A 96 -12.94 2.13 9.51
C LYS A 96 -12.50 3.50 10.04
N ASP A 97 -11.37 3.54 10.73
CA ASP A 97 -10.84 4.78 11.31
C ASP A 97 -10.35 5.73 10.21
N PHE A 98 -9.82 5.18 9.11
CA PHE A 98 -9.45 5.95 7.94
C PHE A 98 -10.65 6.61 7.27
N ALA A 99 -11.77 5.89 7.18
CA ALA A 99 -13.00 6.44 6.61
C ALA A 99 -13.66 7.48 7.53
N ASP A 100 -13.63 7.26 8.85
CA ASP A 100 -14.27 8.16 9.83
C ASP A 100 -13.51 9.47 10.03
N THR A 101 -12.18 9.43 10.02
CA THR A 101 -11.34 10.60 10.30
C THR A 101 -10.61 11.05 9.03
N PRO A 102 -10.96 12.21 8.42
CA PRO A 102 -10.21 12.78 7.31
C PRO A 102 -8.74 13.03 7.66
N VAL A 103 -7.86 12.96 6.67
CA VAL A 103 -6.43 13.31 6.85
C VAL A 103 -6.28 14.76 7.30
N ARG A 104 -5.51 14.99 8.36
CA ARG A 104 -5.17 16.33 8.85
C ARG A 104 -3.72 16.70 8.58
N ASP A 105 -2.83 15.71 8.59
CA ASP A 105 -1.41 15.85 8.28
C ASP A 105 -1.10 15.14 6.96
N ALA A 106 -0.44 15.84 6.03
CA ALA A 106 -0.05 15.26 4.75
C ALA A 106 0.94 14.08 4.93
N GLU A 107 1.71 14.07 6.02
CA GLU A 107 2.67 12.99 6.30
C GLU A 107 1.98 11.64 6.59
N ASP A 108 0.75 11.66 7.10
CA ASP A 108 -0.01 10.43 7.40
C ASP A 108 -0.37 9.63 6.14
N ARG A 109 -0.41 10.29 4.98
CA ARG A 109 -0.67 9.69 3.65
C ARG A 109 0.56 9.71 2.75
N ASN A 110 1.69 10.23 3.22
CA ASN A 110 2.91 10.33 2.44
C ASN A 110 3.60 8.97 2.43
N TRP A 111 3.15 8.07 1.56
CA TRP A 111 3.78 6.77 1.32
C TRP A 111 5.03 6.88 0.46
N ARG A 112 5.13 7.95 -0.36
CA ARG A 112 6.28 8.16 -1.26
C ARG A 112 7.58 8.22 -0.47
N VAL A 113 7.65 8.87 0.69
CA VAL A 113 8.88 8.90 1.50
C VAL A 113 9.33 7.52 2.02
N LEU A 114 8.47 6.50 1.92
CA LEU A 114 8.76 5.12 2.29
C LEU A 114 8.89 4.22 1.06
N ASP A 115 8.87 4.77 -0.15
CA ASP A 115 8.95 3.98 -1.37
C ASP A 115 10.42 3.58 -1.65
N PRO A 116 10.78 2.29 -1.55
CA PRO A 116 12.17 1.84 -1.73
C PRO A 116 12.71 2.10 -3.14
N ARG A 117 11.84 2.37 -4.13
CA ARG A 117 12.25 2.69 -5.50
C ARG A 117 12.84 4.08 -5.63
N ARG A 118 12.56 4.99 -4.69
CA ARG A 118 13.09 6.36 -4.75
C ARG A 118 14.59 6.43 -4.54
N ASP A 119 15.12 5.55 -3.70
CA ASP A 119 16.57 5.50 -3.45
C ASP A 119 17.34 5.03 -4.71
N GLU A 120 16.67 4.37 -5.66
CA GLU A 120 17.24 4.00 -6.97
C GLU A 120 17.29 5.18 -7.95
N ASP A 121 16.25 6.02 -7.97
CA ASP A 121 16.20 7.22 -8.81
C ASP A 121 17.28 8.26 -8.41
N GLU A 122 17.72 8.28 -7.13
CA GLU A 122 18.75 9.22 -6.65
C GLU A 122 20.20 8.78 -6.97
N VAL A 123 20.45 7.49 -7.27
CA VAL A 123 21.80 6.98 -7.59
C VAL A 123 22.15 6.96 -9.08
N GLU A 124 21.19 7.17 -9.99
CA GLU A 124 21.43 7.25 -11.44
C GLU A 124 21.81 8.66 -11.95
N ASP A 125 21.82 9.68 -11.08
CA ASP A 125 22.06 11.10 -11.44
C ASP A 125 23.45 11.61 -10.98
N GLU A 126 24.51 10.80 -11.12
CA GLU A 126 25.90 11.26 -11.03
C GLU A 126 26.61 11.08 -12.39
N PRO A 127 26.82 12.17 -13.19
CA PRO A 127 27.57 12.12 -14.45
C PRO A 127 29.09 12.04 -14.29
#